data_AF-A0A7L3FTE3-F1
#
_entry.id   AF-A0A7L3FTE3-F1
#
_cell.length_a   1.000
_cell.length_b   1.000
_cell.length_c   1.000
_cell.angle_alpha   90.00
_cell.angle_beta   90.00
_cell.angle_gamma   90.00
#
_symmetry.space_group_name_H-M   'P 1'
#
loop_
_entity.id
_entity.type
_entity.pdbx_description
1 polymer ?
#
loop_
_entity_poly.entity_id
_entity_poly.type
_entity_poly.pdbx_seq_one_letter_code
_entity_poly.pdbx_strand_id
1 'polypeptide(L)'
;RNLKKSEEHVLRTEKEMEDNEKEMKDLTEELTTLEDKAATVLNDCKKSEEALPPIQEEHRGLLQQMKSIQDDEHALQTEALSIKLKLEQLDSHISAHQAKVKYWQKEISKLSLHRIEDKPPEELPVLSDEELGAIKDPDAITNQIALLEAQCHEMKPNLGAIAEYKKKEDIYLKRVAELDEITNTRDTFRQAFEDLRKQRLNEFMAGFNIITNKLKENYQMLTLGGDAELELVDSLDPFSEGIMF
;
A
#
# COMPACT_ATOMS: atom_id res chain seq x y z
N ARG A 1 -43.24 -110.57 -85.76
CA ARG A 1 -42.06 -109.70 -85.56
C ARG A 1 -42.42 -108.22 -85.34
N ASN A 2 -43.62 -107.76 -85.74
CA ASN A 2 -44.06 -106.36 -85.55
C ASN A 2 -44.88 -106.10 -84.27
N LEU A 3 -45.43 -107.13 -83.60
CA LEU A 3 -46.22 -106.96 -82.38
C LEU A 3 -45.36 -106.57 -81.16
N LYS A 4 -44.23 -107.27 -80.91
CA LYS A 4 -43.33 -107.00 -79.78
C LYS A 4 -42.72 -105.59 -79.77
N LYS A 5 -42.42 -105.02 -80.95
CA LYS A 5 -41.95 -103.63 -81.06
C LYS A 5 -43.05 -102.62 -80.72
N SER A 6 -44.29 -102.92 -81.09
CA SER A 6 -45.44 -102.06 -80.74
C SER A 6 -45.73 -102.09 -79.24
N GLU A 7 -45.63 -103.26 -78.60
CA GLU A 7 -45.77 -103.41 -77.14
C GLU A 7 -44.66 -102.68 -76.38
N GLU A 8 -43.39 -102.79 -76.81
CA GLU A 8 -42.28 -102.02 -76.23
C GLU A 8 -42.44 -100.50 -76.41
N HIS A 9 -42.97 -100.05 -77.55
CA HIS A 9 -43.25 -98.64 -77.78
C HIS A 9 -44.38 -98.13 -76.88
N VAL A 10 -45.46 -98.91 -76.72
CA VAL A 10 -46.59 -98.57 -75.83
C VAL A 10 -46.13 -98.48 -74.38
N LEU A 11 -45.39 -99.48 -73.87
CA LEU A 11 -44.82 -99.47 -72.52
C LEU A 11 -43.85 -98.29 -72.29
N ARG A 12 -43.11 -97.89 -73.32
CA ARG A 12 -42.23 -96.72 -73.24
C ARG A 12 -43.03 -95.42 -73.16
N THR A 13 -44.07 -95.25 -73.97
CA THR A 13 -44.97 -94.09 -73.86
C THR A 13 -45.78 -94.08 -72.57
N GLU A 14 -46.20 -95.24 -72.05
CA GLU A 14 -46.90 -95.33 -70.75
C GLU A 14 -45.97 -94.92 -69.61
N LYS A 15 -44.70 -95.37 -69.65
CA LYS A 15 -43.70 -94.94 -68.68
C LYS A 15 -43.33 -93.45 -68.83
N GLU A 16 -43.20 -92.95 -70.05
CA GLU A 16 -43.01 -91.52 -70.32
C GLU A 16 -44.23 -90.68 -69.88
N MET A 17 -45.45 -91.23 -69.97
CA MET A 17 -46.65 -90.58 -69.43
C MET A 17 -46.66 -90.57 -67.90
N GLU A 18 -46.29 -91.68 -67.26
CA GLU A 18 -46.25 -91.79 -65.80
C GLU A 18 -45.13 -90.94 -65.18
N ASP A 19 -43.97 -90.85 -65.85
CA ASP A 19 -42.87 -89.97 -65.46
C ASP A 19 -43.26 -88.49 -65.68
N ASN A 20 -43.90 -88.13 -66.80
CA ASN A 20 -44.44 -86.78 -67.00
C ASN A 20 -45.55 -86.43 -65.99
N GLU A 21 -46.38 -87.38 -65.57
CA GLU A 21 -47.45 -87.15 -64.61
C GLU A 21 -46.90 -86.93 -63.19
N LYS A 22 -45.79 -87.58 -62.84
CA LYS A 22 -45.02 -87.27 -61.62
C LYS A 22 -44.34 -85.92 -61.71
N GLU A 23 -43.67 -85.62 -62.83
CA GLU A 23 -42.99 -84.35 -63.04
C GLU A 23 -43.98 -83.16 -63.03
N MET A 24 -45.19 -83.34 -63.57
CA MET A 24 -46.28 -82.38 -63.46
C MET A 24 -46.75 -82.19 -62.02
N LYS A 25 -46.83 -83.27 -61.22
CA LYS A 25 -47.19 -83.19 -59.79
C LYS A 25 -46.12 -82.47 -58.98
N ASP A 26 -44.86 -82.84 -59.17
CA ASP A 26 -43.71 -82.22 -58.51
C ASP A 26 -43.61 -80.73 -58.88
N LEU A 27 -43.80 -80.38 -60.16
CA LEU A 27 -43.86 -78.98 -60.61
C LEU A 27 -45.05 -78.22 -60.03
N THR A 28 -46.23 -78.84 -59.88
CA THR A 28 -47.36 -78.20 -59.20
C THR A 28 -47.12 -78.02 -57.70
N GLU A 29 -46.48 -78.98 -57.03
CA GLU A 29 -46.10 -78.83 -55.63
C GLU A 29 -45.06 -77.72 -55.46
N GLU A 30 -44.03 -77.69 -56.30
CA GLU A 30 -43.06 -76.59 -56.33
C GLU A 30 -43.75 -75.24 -56.59
N LEU A 31 -44.66 -75.14 -57.55
CA LEU A 31 -45.45 -73.93 -57.81
C LEU A 31 -46.24 -73.49 -56.58
N THR A 32 -46.96 -74.39 -55.91
CA THR A 32 -47.72 -74.04 -54.70
C THR A 32 -46.81 -73.55 -53.57
N THR A 33 -45.65 -74.18 -53.36
CA THR A 33 -44.69 -73.70 -52.36
C THR A 33 -44.07 -72.34 -52.73
N LEU A 34 -43.92 -72.07 -54.02
CA LEU A 34 -43.40 -70.80 -54.54
C LEU A 34 -44.46 -69.70 -54.41
N GLU A 35 -45.73 -70.02 -54.66
CA GLU A 35 -46.88 -69.13 -54.44
C GLU A 35 -47.04 -68.79 -52.96
N ASP A 36 -46.92 -69.75 -52.05
CA ASP A 36 -46.97 -69.51 -50.60
C ASP A 36 -45.82 -68.62 -50.14
N LYS A 37 -44.59 -68.86 -50.63
CA LYS A 37 -43.43 -68.00 -50.37
C LYS A 37 -43.58 -66.60 -50.98
N ALA A 38 -44.16 -66.50 -52.17
CA ALA A 38 -44.45 -65.21 -52.78
C ALA A 38 -45.50 -64.44 -51.97
N ALA A 39 -46.51 -65.13 -51.44
CA ALA A 39 -47.55 -64.53 -50.59
C ALA A 39 -47.01 -64.06 -49.24
N THR A 40 -46.10 -64.81 -48.60
CA THR A 40 -45.44 -64.37 -47.35
C THR A 40 -44.56 -63.15 -47.59
N VAL A 41 -43.74 -63.16 -48.65
CA VAL A 41 -42.90 -62.01 -49.02
C VAL A 41 -43.75 -60.78 -49.34
N LEU A 42 -44.87 -60.94 -50.07
CA LEU A 42 -45.81 -59.84 -50.34
C LEU A 42 -46.42 -59.25 -49.07
N ASN A 43 -46.76 -60.09 -48.10
CA ASN A 43 -47.32 -59.65 -46.83
C ASN A 43 -46.29 -58.91 -45.98
N ASP A 44 -45.05 -59.39 -45.95
CA ASP A 44 -43.96 -58.74 -45.22
C ASP A 44 -43.51 -57.43 -45.89
N CYS A 45 -43.55 -57.35 -47.22
CA CYS A 45 -43.39 -56.10 -47.98
C CYS A 45 -44.48 -55.09 -47.61
N LYS A 46 -45.75 -55.50 -47.59
CA LYS A 46 -46.87 -54.62 -47.22
C LYS A 46 -46.76 -54.11 -45.78
N LYS A 47 -46.44 -54.97 -44.82
CA LYS A 47 -46.23 -54.56 -43.41
C LYS A 47 -45.07 -53.58 -43.27
N SER A 48 -43.99 -53.79 -44.03
CA SER A 48 -42.84 -52.88 -44.04
C SER A 48 -43.17 -51.54 -44.70
N GLU A 49 -43.94 -51.55 -45.80
CA GLU A 49 -44.44 -50.34 -46.46
C GLU A 49 -45.41 -49.56 -45.58
N GLU A 50 -46.26 -50.21 -44.78
CA GLU A 50 -47.17 -49.56 -43.83
C GLU A 50 -46.44 -49.01 -42.59
N ALA A 51 -45.34 -49.63 -42.16
CA ALA A 51 -44.52 -49.17 -41.04
C ALA A 51 -43.52 -48.05 -41.44
N LEU A 52 -43.25 -47.86 -42.73
CA LEU A 52 -42.28 -46.87 -43.23
C LEU A 52 -42.71 -45.40 -42.96
N PRO A 53 -43.97 -44.98 -43.21
CA PRO A 53 -44.44 -43.62 -43.01
C PRO A 53 -44.33 -43.10 -41.57
N PRO A 54 -44.78 -43.81 -40.52
CA PRO A 54 -44.68 -43.31 -39.15
C PRO A 54 -43.23 -43.16 -38.70
N ILE A 55 -42.35 -44.09 -39.09
CA ILE A 55 -40.91 -44.00 -38.82
C ILE A 55 -40.28 -42.82 -39.55
N GLN A 56 -40.66 -42.57 -40.81
CA GLN A 56 -40.21 -41.39 -41.55
C GLN A 56 -40.69 -40.08 -40.93
N GLU A 57 -41.91 -40.04 -40.39
CA GLU A 57 -42.47 -38.87 -39.73
C GLU A 57 -41.81 -38.59 -38.37
N GLU A 58 -41.57 -39.63 -37.57
CA GLU A 58 -40.77 -39.55 -36.34
C GLU A 58 -39.34 -39.09 -36.64
N HIS A 59 -38.68 -39.67 -37.65
CA HIS A 59 -37.34 -39.27 -38.07
C HIS A 59 -37.30 -37.81 -38.52
N ARG A 60 -38.32 -37.34 -39.24
CA ARG A 60 -38.45 -35.92 -39.63
C ARG A 60 -38.61 -35.03 -38.40
N GLY A 61 -39.43 -35.44 -37.43
CA GLY A 61 -39.63 -34.71 -36.17
C GLY A 61 -38.34 -34.62 -35.34
N LEU A 62 -37.63 -35.74 -35.20
CA LEU A 62 -36.34 -35.82 -34.51
C LEU A 62 -35.28 -34.95 -35.19
N LEU A 63 -35.20 -34.96 -36.53
CA LEU A 63 -34.28 -34.08 -37.27
C LEU A 63 -34.57 -32.60 -37.03
N GLN A 64 -35.85 -32.22 -36.95
CA GLN A 64 -36.24 -30.84 -36.72
C GLN A 64 -35.92 -30.39 -35.29
N GLN A 65 -36.14 -31.27 -34.29
CA GLN A 65 -35.70 -31.04 -32.92
C GLN A 65 -34.18 -30.95 -32.80
N MET A 66 -33.43 -31.82 -33.49
CA MET A 66 -31.97 -31.78 -33.52
C MET A 66 -31.46 -30.45 -34.05
N LYS A 67 -32.06 -29.93 -35.13
CA LYS A 67 -31.71 -28.60 -35.66
C LYS A 67 -32.00 -27.48 -34.67
N SER A 68 -33.17 -27.49 -34.02
CA SER A 68 -33.51 -26.48 -33.01
C SER A 68 -32.51 -26.49 -31.85
N ILE A 69 -32.18 -27.67 -31.33
CA ILE A 69 -31.21 -27.83 -30.23
C ILE A 69 -29.82 -27.34 -30.69
N GLN A 70 -29.44 -27.62 -31.94
CA GLN A 70 -28.15 -27.20 -32.48
C GLN A 70 -28.06 -25.67 -32.65
N ASP A 71 -29.15 -25.02 -33.07
CA ASP A 71 -29.24 -23.56 -33.16
C ASP A 71 -29.19 -22.92 -31.76
N ASP A 72 -29.91 -23.49 -30.78
CA ASP A 72 -29.89 -23.05 -29.38
C ASP A 72 -28.50 -23.24 -28.74
N GLU A 73 -27.83 -24.37 -29.03
CA GLU A 73 -26.46 -24.65 -28.57
C GLU A 73 -25.49 -23.61 -29.14
N HIS A 74 -25.58 -23.30 -30.42
CA HIS A 74 -24.76 -22.26 -31.03
C HIS A 74 -25.04 -20.87 -30.42
N ALA A 75 -26.29 -20.52 -30.16
CA ALA A 75 -26.64 -19.27 -29.49
C ALA A 75 -26.01 -19.21 -28.08
N LEU A 76 -26.16 -20.25 -27.28
CA LEU A 76 -25.56 -20.34 -25.94
C LEU A 76 -24.02 -20.29 -25.97
N GLN A 77 -23.39 -20.93 -26.96
CA GLN A 77 -21.94 -20.85 -27.15
C GLN A 77 -21.48 -19.42 -27.44
N THR A 78 -22.21 -18.68 -28.29
CA THR A 78 -21.86 -17.27 -28.57
C THR A 78 -22.02 -16.37 -27.34
N GLU A 79 -23.06 -16.58 -26.54
CA GLU A 79 -23.27 -15.83 -25.30
C GLU A 79 -22.20 -16.18 -24.25
N ALA A 80 -21.87 -17.47 -24.09
CA ALA A 80 -20.81 -17.92 -23.19
C ALA A 80 -19.45 -17.31 -23.55
N LEU A 81 -19.13 -17.22 -24.84
CA LEU A 81 -17.92 -16.55 -25.32
C LEU A 81 -17.94 -15.04 -24.99
N SER A 82 -19.08 -14.37 -25.19
CA SER A 82 -19.24 -12.95 -24.82
C SER A 82 -19.03 -12.71 -23.33
N ILE A 83 -19.63 -13.55 -22.48
CA ILE A 83 -19.48 -13.48 -21.02
C ILE A 83 -18.03 -13.73 -20.63
N LYS A 84 -17.38 -14.74 -21.20
CA LYS A 84 -15.98 -15.05 -20.94
C LYS A 84 -15.06 -13.88 -21.27
N LEU A 85 -15.29 -13.23 -22.41
CA LEU A 85 -14.50 -12.07 -22.85
C LEU A 85 -14.70 -10.86 -21.91
N LYS A 86 -15.93 -10.65 -21.42
CA LYS A 86 -16.20 -9.63 -20.38
C LYS A 86 -15.52 -9.96 -19.06
N LEU A 87 -15.49 -11.22 -18.65
CA LEU A 87 -14.79 -11.65 -17.42
C LEU A 87 -13.29 -11.41 -17.53
N GLU A 88 -12.66 -11.74 -18.66
CA GLU A 88 -11.24 -11.48 -18.91
C GLU A 88 -10.94 -9.97 -18.89
N GLN A 89 -11.81 -9.14 -19.46
CA GLN A 89 -11.68 -7.69 -19.38
C GLN A 89 -11.75 -7.19 -17.93
N LEU A 90 -12.76 -7.63 -17.16
CA LEU A 90 -12.90 -7.25 -15.76
C LEU A 90 -11.69 -7.69 -14.93
N ASP A 91 -11.17 -8.89 -15.14
CA ASP A 91 -10.00 -9.40 -14.43
C ASP A 91 -8.73 -8.59 -14.76
N SER A 92 -8.58 -8.17 -16.02
CA SER A 92 -7.51 -7.24 -16.42
C SER A 92 -7.63 -5.88 -15.74
N HIS A 93 -8.85 -5.34 -15.61
CA HIS A 93 -9.10 -4.08 -14.90
C HIS A 93 -8.81 -4.23 -13.40
N ILE A 94 -9.28 -5.30 -12.76
CA ILE A 94 -9.02 -5.60 -11.35
C ILE A 94 -7.51 -5.67 -11.10
N SER A 95 -6.79 -6.41 -11.94
CA SER A 95 -5.33 -6.54 -11.84
C SER A 95 -4.61 -5.19 -11.97
N ALA A 96 -5.02 -4.36 -12.94
CA ALA A 96 -4.46 -3.03 -13.14
C ALA A 96 -4.76 -2.08 -11.95
N HIS A 97 -5.98 -2.11 -11.41
CA HIS A 97 -6.34 -1.30 -10.24
C HIS A 97 -5.64 -1.78 -8.98
N GLN A 98 -5.49 -3.09 -8.76
CA GLN A 98 -4.72 -3.64 -7.65
C GLN A 98 -3.24 -3.22 -7.71
N ALA A 99 -2.64 -3.20 -8.90
CA ALA A 99 -1.28 -2.70 -9.09
C ALA A 99 -1.17 -1.20 -8.72
N LYS A 100 -2.14 -0.38 -9.15
CA LYS A 100 -2.21 1.05 -8.78
C LYS A 100 -2.37 1.24 -7.28
N VAL A 101 -3.23 0.46 -6.62
CA VAL A 101 -3.41 0.51 -5.16
C VAL A 101 -2.11 0.20 -4.45
N LYS A 102 -1.41 -0.87 -4.83
CA LYS A 102 -0.10 -1.22 -4.24
C LYS A 102 0.94 -0.11 -4.46
N TYR A 103 0.95 0.49 -5.65
CA TYR A 103 1.85 1.62 -5.95
C TYR A 103 1.57 2.81 -5.03
N TRP A 104 0.31 3.24 -4.92
CA TRP A 104 -0.05 4.39 -4.07
C TRP A 104 0.13 4.10 -2.58
N GLN A 105 -0.16 2.88 -2.12
CA GLN A 105 0.16 2.47 -0.75
C GLN A 105 1.67 2.61 -0.46
N LYS A 106 2.52 2.22 -1.42
CA LYS A 106 3.97 2.39 -1.29
C LYS A 106 4.36 3.86 -1.24
N GLU A 107 3.82 4.70 -2.12
CA GLU A 107 4.12 6.14 -2.10
C GLU A 107 3.63 6.82 -0.81
N ILE A 108 2.43 6.48 -0.32
CA ILE A 108 1.90 6.98 0.95
C ILE A 108 2.82 6.59 2.11
N SER A 109 3.34 5.36 2.13
CA SER A 109 4.24 4.92 3.20
C SER A 109 5.58 5.68 3.25
N LYS A 110 5.97 6.37 2.17
CA LYS A 110 7.17 7.23 2.14
C LYS A 110 6.91 8.63 2.67
N LEU A 111 5.65 9.07 2.71
CA LEU A 111 5.30 10.39 3.23
C LEU A 111 5.58 10.43 4.73
N SER A 112 6.34 11.43 5.14
CA SER A 112 6.63 11.69 6.54
C SER A 112 6.53 13.18 6.81
N LEU A 113 5.94 13.52 7.95
CA LEU A 113 5.86 14.90 8.40
C LEU A 113 7.18 15.28 9.08
N HIS A 114 7.68 16.47 8.75
CA HIS A 114 8.87 17.01 9.41
C HIS A 114 8.53 17.33 10.87
N ARG A 115 9.32 16.81 11.81
CA ARG A 115 9.17 17.14 13.22
C ARG A 115 9.62 18.57 13.47
N ILE A 116 8.72 19.36 14.06
CA ILE A 116 9.01 20.71 14.55
C ILE A 116 9.27 20.56 16.06
N GLU A 117 10.44 21.01 16.54
CA GLU A 117 10.95 20.74 17.90
C GLU A 117 9.97 21.11 19.03
N ASP A 118 9.13 22.13 18.83
CA ASP A 118 8.18 22.62 19.85
C ASP A 118 6.76 22.04 19.72
N LYS A 119 6.52 21.10 18.79
CA LYS A 119 5.19 20.51 18.58
C LYS A 119 5.22 18.99 18.67
N PRO A 120 4.15 18.37 19.20
CA PRO A 120 4.01 16.93 19.18
C PRO A 120 4.06 16.42 17.73
N PRO A 121 4.58 15.20 17.51
CA PRO A 121 4.64 14.61 16.19
C PRO A 121 3.21 14.49 15.63
N GLU A 122 2.96 15.23 14.55
CA GLU A 122 1.71 15.20 13.82
C GLU A 122 1.66 13.93 12.96
N GLU A 123 0.49 13.29 12.88
CA GLU A 123 0.26 12.10 12.06
C GLU A 123 -0.52 12.48 10.81
N LEU A 124 -0.22 11.84 9.68
CA LEU A 124 -0.98 12.05 8.46
C LEU A 124 -2.41 11.51 8.65
N PRO A 125 -3.44 12.35 8.47
CA PRO A 125 -4.82 11.89 8.64
C PRO A 125 -5.17 10.87 7.55
N VAL A 126 -5.74 9.75 7.96
CA VAL A 126 -6.31 8.76 7.05
C VAL A 126 -7.79 9.10 6.87
N LEU A 127 -8.16 9.48 5.64
CA LEU A 127 -9.57 9.76 5.31
C LEU A 127 -10.40 8.48 5.46
N SER A 128 -11.52 8.61 6.15
CA SER A 128 -12.52 7.55 6.29
C SER A 128 -13.33 7.37 5.00
N ASP A 129 -13.99 6.22 4.85
CA ASP A 129 -14.80 5.93 3.65
C ASP A 129 -15.93 6.96 3.43
N GLU A 130 -16.46 7.54 4.51
CA GLU A 130 -17.49 8.60 4.45
C GLU A 130 -16.93 9.90 3.88
N GLU A 131 -15.70 10.27 4.26
CA GLU A 131 -15.01 11.47 3.76
C GLU A 131 -14.56 11.30 2.31
N LEU A 132 -14.14 10.09 1.92
CA LEU A 132 -13.85 9.74 0.54
C LEU A 132 -15.11 9.82 -0.34
N GLY A 133 -16.26 9.37 0.17
CA GLY A 133 -17.54 9.48 -0.52
C GLY A 133 -18.07 10.92 -0.60
N ALA A 134 -17.69 11.79 0.34
CA ALA A 134 -18.03 13.21 0.32
C ALA A 134 -17.23 14.01 -0.73
N ILE A 135 -16.07 13.51 -1.17
CA ILE A 135 -15.28 14.08 -2.27
C ILE A 135 -15.99 13.75 -3.59
N LYS A 136 -16.86 14.67 -4.03
CA LYS A 136 -17.63 14.53 -5.27
C LYS A 136 -16.82 14.79 -6.53
N ASP A 137 -15.75 15.58 -6.42
CA ASP A 137 -14.93 16.00 -7.56
C ASP A 137 -13.43 15.72 -7.29
N PRO A 138 -12.84 14.71 -7.95
CA PRO A 138 -11.40 14.43 -7.87
C PRO A 138 -10.54 15.59 -8.39
N ASP A 139 -11.06 16.38 -9.34
CA ASP A 139 -10.30 17.46 -9.97
C ASP A 139 -10.11 18.65 -9.02
N ALA A 140 -10.97 18.80 -8.02
CA ALA A 140 -10.79 19.81 -6.97
C ALA A 140 -9.51 19.56 -6.17
N ILE A 141 -9.20 18.30 -5.86
CA ILE A 141 -8.00 17.93 -5.10
C ILE A 141 -6.74 18.14 -5.94
N THR A 142 -6.74 17.74 -7.21
CA THR A 142 -5.59 17.95 -8.10
C THR A 142 -5.29 19.43 -8.32
N ASN A 143 -6.33 20.25 -8.49
CA ASN A 143 -6.17 21.71 -8.58
C ASN A 143 -5.61 22.31 -7.28
N GLN A 144 -6.06 21.81 -6.12
CA GLN A 144 -5.55 22.29 -4.83
C GLN A 144 -4.10 21.87 -4.60
N ILE A 145 -3.72 20.65 -5.00
CA ILE A 145 -2.32 20.20 -5.00
C ILE A 145 -1.48 21.11 -5.89
N ALA A 146 -1.91 21.39 -7.13
CA ALA A 146 -1.17 22.25 -8.04
C ALA A 146 -0.99 23.68 -7.50
N LEU A 147 -2.03 24.22 -6.84
CA LEU A 147 -1.96 25.54 -6.21
C LEU A 147 -0.98 25.55 -5.03
N LEU A 148 -1.01 24.52 -4.18
CA LEU A 148 -0.07 24.37 -3.06
C LEU A 148 1.37 24.15 -3.54
N GLU A 149 1.58 23.36 -4.60
CA GLU A 149 2.89 23.17 -5.23
C GLU A 149 3.43 24.49 -5.80
N ALA A 150 2.59 25.29 -6.45
CA ALA A 150 2.96 26.62 -6.94
C ALA A 150 3.34 27.55 -5.78
N GLN A 151 2.55 27.58 -4.70
CA GLN A 151 2.86 28.36 -3.50
C GLN A 151 4.17 27.91 -2.84
N CYS A 152 4.40 26.61 -2.71
CA CYS A 152 5.64 26.04 -2.19
C CYS A 152 6.85 26.34 -3.08
N HIS A 153 6.67 26.46 -4.39
CA HIS A 153 7.75 26.82 -5.31
C HIS A 153 8.11 28.32 -5.23
N GLU A 154 7.11 29.16 -4.98
CA GLU A 154 7.27 30.60 -4.79
C GLU A 154 7.90 30.92 -3.43
N MET A 155 7.41 30.27 -2.37
CA MET A 155 8.05 30.30 -1.06
C MET A 155 9.41 29.61 -1.14
N LYS A 156 10.48 30.38 -1.20
CA LYS A 156 11.86 29.90 -1.07
C LYS A 156 12.40 30.20 0.32
N PRO A 157 11.87 29.55 1.38
CA PRO A 157 12.34 29.80 2.74
C PRO A 157 13.80 29.37 2.87
N ASN A 158 14.61 30.22 3.51
CA ASN A 158 15.99 29.89 3.81
C ASN A 158 16.06 28.99 5.06
N LEU A 159 15.96 27.67 4.86
CA LEU A 159 16.09 26.68 5.94
C LEU A 159 17.47 26.70 6.61
N GLY A 160 18.50 27.24 5.93
CA GLY A 160 19.84 27.42 6.51
C GLY A 160 19.88 28.45 7.64
N ALA A 161 18.99 29.45 7.61
CA ALA A 161 18.95 30.50 8.63
C ALA A 161 18.64 29.93 10.04
N ILE A 162 17.82 28.89 10.13
CA ILE A 162 17.49 28.23 11.40
C ILE A 162 18.72 27.51 11.96
N ALA A 163 19.46 26.79 11.11
CA ALA A 163 20.69 26.10 11.52
C ALA A 163 21.79 27.09 11.93
N GLU A 164 21.92 28.20 11.20
CA GLU A 164 22.83 29.29 11.54
C GLU A 164 22.46 29.97 12.87
N TYR A 165 21.16 30.20 13.11
CA TYR A 165 20.68 30.74 14.39
C TYR A 165 21.07 29.82 15.54
N LYS A 166 20.77 28.52 15.45
CA LYS A 166 21.12 27.53 16.48
C LYS A 166 22.62 27.50 16.76
N LYS A 167 23.44 27.57 15.71
CA LYS A 167 24.90 27.62 15.86
C LYS A 167 25.36 28.90 16.55
N LYS A 168 24.77 30.05 16.21
CA LYS A 168 25.08 31.33 16.86
C LYS A 168 24.59 31.37 18.31
N GLU A 169 23.45 30.78 18.60
CA GLU A 169 22.89 30.65 19.96
C GLU A 169 23.80 29.81 20.86
N ASP A 170 24.29 28.66 20.38
CA ASP A 170 25.26 27.84 21.14
C ASP A 170 26.57 28.61 21.41
N ILE A 171 27.09 29.34 20.41
CA ILE A 171 28.26 30.20 20.61
C ILE A 171 27.96 31.32 21.62
N TYR A 172 26.80 31.96 21.52
CA TYR A 172 26.38 33.02 22.44
C TYR A 172 26.32 32.51 23.88
N LEU A 173 25.67 31.36 24.12
CA LEU A 173 25.58 30.76 25.45
C LEU A 173 26.96 30.42 26.03
N LYS A 174 27.88 29.92 25.21
CA LYS A 174 29.27 29.69 25.61
C LYS A 174 29.97 30.99 26.01
N ARG A 175 29.80 32.06 25.23
CA ARG A 175 30.39 33.38 25.53
C ARG A 175 29.80 34.02 26.78
N VAL A 176 28.51 33.83 27.03
CA VAL A 176 27.86 34.29 28.27
C VAL A 176 28.46 33.55 29.46
N ALA A 177 28.62 32.22 29.38
CA ALA A 177 29.25 31.44 30.45
C ALA A 177 30.70 31.88 30.72
N GLU A 178 31.50 32.09 29.67
CA GLU A 178 32.88 32.61 29.80
C GLU A 178 32.91 34.00 30.47
N LEU A 179 31.98 34.89 30.09
CA LEU A 179 31.88 36.23 30.67
C LEU A 179 31.50 36.17 32.16
N ASP A 180 30.57 35.29 32.52
CA ASP A 180 30.16 35.09 33.90
C ASP A 180 31.32 34.56 34.77
N GLU A 181 32.11 33.62 34.24
CA GLU A 181 33.32 33.11 34.93
C GLU A 181 34.37 34.20 35.16
N ILE A 182 34.66 35.01 34.13
CA ILE A 182 35.61 36.13 34.24
C ILE A 182 35.09 37.18 35.22
N THR A 183 33.79 37.48 35.18
CA THR A 183 33.14 38.46 36.06
C THR A 183 33.21 37.99 37.52
N ASN A 184 32.90 36.73 37.78
CA ASN A 184 33.04 36.13 39.10
C ASN A 184 34.48 36.19 39.60
N THR A 185 35.45 35.86 38.75
CA THR A 185 36.88 35.93 39.10
C THR A 185 37.32 37.36 39.43
N ARG A 186 36.87 38.34 38.64
CA ARG A 186 37.13 39.77 38.93
C ARG A 186 36.54 40.17 40.29
N ASP A 187 35.32 39.74 40.57
CA ASP A 187 34.61 40.12 41.79
C ASP A 187 35.25 39.48 43.04
N THR A 188 35.76 38.25 42.95
CA THR A 188 36.54 37.64 44.05
C THR A 188 37.85 38.39 44.30
N PHE A 189 38.60 38.76 43.26
CA PHE A 189 39.82 39.57 43.42
C PHE A 189 39.53 40.95 43.99
N ARG A 190 38.43 41.60 43.54
CA ARG A 190 38.01 42.89 44.06
C ARG A 190 37.66 42.79 45.54
N GLN A 191 36.94 41.75 45.94
CA GLN A 191 36.62 41.51 47.35
C GLN A 191 37.88 41.31 48.18
N ALA A 192 38.80 40.46 47.73
CA ALA A 192 40.08 40.24 48.41
C ALA A 192 40.92 41.52 48.56
N PHE A 193 40.93 42.37 47.52
CA PHE A 193 41.60 43.68 47.58
C PHE A 193 40.96 44.62 48.61
N GLU A 194 39.62 44.73 48.63
CA GLU A 194 38.91 45.54 49.61
C GLU A 194 39.12 45.04 51.04
N ASP A 195 39.17 43.72 51.24
CA ASP A 195 39.42 43.12 52.55
C ASP A 195 40.86 43.42 53.03
N LEU A 196 41.86 43.30 52.16
CA LEU A 196 43.24 43.68 52.48
C LEU A 196 43.39 45.19 52.74
N ARG A 197 42.71 46.03 51.97
CA ARG A 197 42.68 47.49 52.18
C ARG A 197 42.10 47.84 53.54
N LYS A 198 40.98 47.22 53.92
CA LYS A 198 40.36 47.38 55.25
C LYS A 198 41.28 46.88 56.36
N GLN A 199 41.92 45.73 56.18
CA GLN A 199 42.86 45.19 57.16
C GLN A 199 44.03 46.17 57.38
N ARG A 200 44.65 46.64 56.31
CA ARG A 200 45.73 47.64 56.37
C ARG A 200 45.30 48.90 57.11
N LEU A 201 44.11 49.42 56.80
CA LEU A 201 43.57 50.62 57.46
C LEU A 201 43.36 50.38 58.96
N ASN A 202 42.74 49.26 59.33
CA ASN A 202 42.45 48.95 60.73
C ASN A 202 43.72 48.78 61.56
N GLU A 203 44.71 48.03 61.03
CA GLU A 203 45.99 47.83 61.70
C GLU A 203 46.78 49.14 61.84
N PHE A 204 46.78 49.98 60.79
CA PHE A 204 47.41 51.29 60.84
C PHE A 204 46.75 52.20 61.88
N MET A 205 45.42 52.33 61.89
CA MET A 205 44.71 53.16 62.85
C MET A 205 44.92 52.69 64.29
N ALA A 206 44.95 51.36 64.52
CA ALA A 206 45.26 50.81 65.84
C ALA A 206 46.66 51.19 66.30
N GLY A 207 47.67 51.04 65.44
CA GLY A 207 49.06 51.44 65.74
C GLY A 207 49.23 52.94 65.93
N PHE A 208 48.63 53.74 65.05
CA PHE A 208 48.65 55.20 65.09
C PHE A 208 48.06 55.74 66.40
N ASN A 209 46.92 55.20 66.84
CA ASN A 209 46.30 55.57 68.12
C ASN A 209 47.20 55.24 69.32
N ILE A 210 47.89 54.08 69.30
CA ILE A 210 48.83 53.70 70.36
C ILE A 210 50.00 54.70 70.42
N ILE A 211 50.59 55.03 69.27
CA ILE A 211 51.74 55.95 69.19
C ILE A 211 51.34 57.35 69.63
N THR A 212 50.20 57.86 69.14
CA THR A 212 49.69 59.20 69.47
C THR A 212 49.43 59.35 70.96
N ASN A 213 48.78 58.36 71.58
CA ASN A 213 48.56 58.37 73.04
C ASN A 213 49.88 58.35 73.82
N LYS A 214 50.86 57.54 73.39
CA LYS A 214 52.17 57.46 74.05
C LYS A 214 53.00 58.73 73.89
N LEU A 215 52.95 59.38 72.72
CA LEU A 215 53.57 60.67 72.49
C LEU A 215 53.00 61.72 73.43
N LYS A 216 51.67 61.81 73.50
CA LYS A 216 50.96 62.77 74.36
C LYS A 216 51.33 62.57 75.83
N GLU A 217 51.27 61.33 76.33
CA GLU A 217 51.68 60.98 77.70
C GLU A 217 53.14 61.39 78.00
N ASN A 218 54.07 61.04 77.11
CA ASN A 218 55.50 61.33 77.29
C ASN A 218 55.79 62.84 77.24
N TYR A 219 55.18 63.56 76.30
CA TYR A 219 55.40 64.99 76.12
C TYR A 219 54.85 65.79 77.31
N GLN A 220 53.65 65.45 77.79
CA GLN A 220 53.06 66.06 78.98
C GLN A 220 53.92 65.84 80.22
N MET A 221 54.48 64.64 80.38
CA MET A 221 55.39 64.30 81.49
C MET A 221 56.67 65.14 81.45
N LEU A 222 57.29 65.27 80.26
CA LEU A 222 58.56 65.99 80.10
C LEU A 222 58.41 67.51 80.22
N THR A 223 57.32 68.07 79.72
CA THR A 223 57.09 69.53 79.67
C THR A 223 56.30 70.05 80.87
N LEU A 224 55.92 69.18 81.82
CA LEU A 224 55.14 69.52 83.02
C LEU A 224 53.81 70.22 82.67
N GLY A 225 53.13 69.73 81.64
CA GLY A 225 51.80 70.20 81.23
C GLY A 225 51.69 70.85 79.84
N GLY A 226 52.69 70.74 78.98
CA GLY A 226 52.56 71.04 77.54
C GLY A 226 51.89 69.90 76.77
N ASP A 227 51.32 70.20 75.60
CA ASP A 227 50.56 69.23 74.79
C ASP A 227 51.18 69.05 73.40
N ALA A 228 51.14 67.81 72.89
CA ALA A 228 51.58 67.45 71.54
C ALA A 228 50.76 66.27 71.03
N GLU A 229 50.25 66.37 69.81
CA GLU A 229 49.41 65.34 69.17
C GLU A 229 49.87 65.09 67.73
N LEU A 230 49.65 63.86 67.26
CA LEU A 230 49.79 63.51 65.85
C LEU A 230 48.39 63.51 65.25
N GLU A 231 48.20 64.22 64.15
CA GLU A 231 46.92 64.29 63.44
C GLU A 231 47.06 63.75 62.01
N LEU A 232 46.01 63.09 61.52
CA LEU A 232 45.94 62.67 60.13
C LEU A 232 45.51 63.86 59.27
N VAL A 233 46.22 64.10 58.17
CA VAL A 233 45.85 65.18 57.22
C VAL A 233 44.50 64.85 56.56
N ASP A 234 44.30 63.58 56.19
CA ASP A 234 43.03 63.06 55.68
C ASP A 234 42.45 62.03 56.66
N SER A 235 41.29 62.36 57.25
CA SER A 235 40.58 61.49 58.19
C SER A 235 39.91 60.26 57.54
N LEU A 236 39.73 60.26 56.22
CA LEU A 236 39.09 59.17 55.47
C LEU A 236 40.11 58.18 54.89
N ASP A 237 41.29 58.67 54.48
CA ASP A 237 42.39 57.83 53.99
C ASP A 237 43.75 58.27 54.57
N PRO A 238 44.25 57.64 55.64
CA PRO A 238 45.51 58.04 56.26
C PRO A 238 46.75 57.82 55.38
N PHE A 239 46.60 57.20 54.21
CA PHE A 239 47.69 56.89 53.29
C PHE A 239 47.83 57.90 52.13
N SER A 240 46.92 58.87 52.01
CA SER A 240 46.89 59.83 50.90
C SER A 240 47.81 61.04 51.15
N GLU A 241 47.61 61.73 52.27
CA GLU A 241 48.20 63.04 52.54
C GLU A 241 49.19 63.05 53.73
N GLY A 242 49.28 61.95 54.47
CA GLY A 242 50.28 61.76 55.54
C GLY A 242 49.84 62.21 56.93
N ILE A 243 50.83 62.46 57.80
CA ILE A 243 50.63 62.74 59.23
C ILE A 243 51.22 64.13 59.55
N MET A 244 50.45 64.96 60.26
CA MET A 244 50.89 66.24 60.85
C MET A 244 51.39 66.03 62.27
N PHE A 245 52.45 66.75 62.63
CA PHE A 245 53.04 66.83 63.96
C PHE A 245 53.26 68.30 64.33
#